data_AF-A0A2I0H202-F1
#
_entry.id   AF-A0A2I0H202-F1
#
_cell.length_a   1.000
_cell.length_b   1.000
_cell.length_c   1.000
_cell.angle_alpha   90.00
_cell.angle_beta   90.00
_cell.angle_gamma   90.00
#
_symmetry.space_group_name_H-M   'P 1'
#
loop_
_entity.id
_entity.type
_entity.pdbx_description
1 polymer ?
#
loop_
_entity_poly.entity_id
_entity_poly.type
_entity_poly.pdbx_seq_one_letter_code
_entity_poly.pdbx_strand_id
1 'polypeptide(L)'
;MSLFIFAHATSPRSFLRRGFSVLIEDELEILVSPKKTFTCGFYGSGGNAYYFSIWFTGSRDRTVVWMANRDKPVNGKGSRLTFRGNGVVVLTDVDGTVAWETNTTSTSARKAELLE
;
A
#
# COMPACT_ATOMS: atom_id res chain seq x y z
N MET A 1 35.97 -2.91 -2.26
CA MET A 1 35.27 -2.36 -1.07
C MET A 1 33.80 -2.30 -1.43
N SER A 2 33.02 -3.30 -0.99
CA SER A 2 31.59 -3.37 -1.31
C SER A 2 30.79 -2.73 -0.19
N LEU A 3 30.01 -1.70 -0.54
CA LEU A 3 29.10 -1.02 0.37
C LEU A 3 27.75 -1.77 0.34
N PHE A 4 27.39 -2.41 1.44
CA PHE A 4 26.05 -2.92 1.65
C PHE A 4 25.22 -1.83 2.34
N ILE A 5 24.23 -1.27 1.64
CA ILE A 5 23.19 -0.46 2.27
C ILE A 5 22.22 -1.46 2.90
N PHE A 6 22.27 -1.62 4.23
CA PHE A 6 21.13 -2.18 4.94
C PHE A 6 20.03 -1.12 4.88
N ALA A 7 18.98 -1.39 4.09
CA ALA A 7 17.74 -0.63 4.18
C ALA A 7 17.32 -0.66 5.66
N HIS A 8 17.08 0.52 6.24
CA HIS A 8 16.58 0.63 7.59
C HIS A 8 15.27 -0.16 7.63
N ALA A 9 15.23 -1.26 8.38
CA ALA A 9 14.01 -1.97 8.65
C ALA A 9 13.11 -1.02 9.45
N THR A 10 12.21 -0.34 8.76
CA THR A 10 11.10 0.36 9.38
C THR A 10 10.34 -0.67 10.21
N SER A 11 10.04 -0.33 11.47
CA SER A 11 9.15 -1.18 12.27
C SER A 11 7.87 -1.40 11.46
N PRO A 12 7.39 -2.65 11.31
CA PRO A 12 6.17 -2.90 10.56
C PRO A 12 5.03 -2.09 11.19
N ARG A 13 4.47 -1.16 10.44
CA ARG A 13 3.30 -0.40 10.89
C ARG A 13 2.07 -1.28 10.66
N SER A 14 1.17 -1.38 11.63
CA SER A 14 -0.14 -2.02 11.42
C SER A 14 -1.20 -1.04 10.92
N PHE A 15 -0.88 0.26 10.91
CA PHE A 15 -1.84 1.29 10.55
C PHE A 15 -1.24 2.55 9.91
N LEU A 16 -2.11 3.28 9.22
CA LEU A 16 -1.87 4.59 8.64
C LEU A 16 -2.60 5.67 9.43
N ARG A 17 -2.05 6.88 9.44
CA ARG A 17 -2.69 8.09 9.95
C ARG A 17 -2.96 9.05 8.79
N ARG A 18 -3.87 10.01 9.02
CA ARG A 18 -4.08 11.12 8.09
C ARG A 18 -2.76 11.83 7.76
N GLY A 19 -2.63 12.27 6.51
CA GLY A 19 -1.40 12.86 5.98
C GLY A 19 -0.38 11.83 5.52
N PHE A 20 -0.62 10.52 5.72
CA PHE A 20 0.22 9.49 5.14
C PHE A 20 0.21 9.59 3.61
N SER A 21 1.38 9.52 3.01
CA SER A 21 1.55 9.47 1.56
C SER A 21 2.81 8.69 1.23
N VAL A 22 2.72 7.79 0.25
CA VAL A 22 3.86 6.97 -0.17
C VAL A 22 3.79 6.72 -1.68
N LEU A 23 4.94 6.82 -2.33
CA LEU A 23 5.12 6.43 -3.73
C LEU A 23 5.37 4.92 -3.80
N ILE A 24 4.98 4.29 -4.91
CA ILE A 24 5.20 2.85 -5.11
C ILE A 24 6.69 2.52 -5.13
N GLU A 25 7.51 3.37 -5.74
CA GLU A 25 8.96 3.20 -5.82
C GLU A 25 9.69 3.32 -4.47
N ASP A 26 9.06 3.92 -3.46
CA ASP A 26 9.67 4.15 -2.15
C ASP A 26 9.44 2.98 -1.19
N GLU A 27 8.25 2.38 -1.18
CA GLU A 27 7.87 1.34 -0.23
C GLU A 27 6.77 0.42 -0.78
N LEU A 28 7.10 -0.86 -1.01
CA LEU A 28 6.15 -1.86 -1.52
C LEU A 28 5.34 -2.55 -0.43
N GLU A 29 5.85 -2.64 0.80
CA GLU A 29 5.16 -3.25 1.93
C GLU A 29 4.79 -2.18 2.94
N ILE A 30 3.50 -1.88 3.06
CA ILE A 30 3.02 -0.69 3.77
C ILE A 30 2.53 -1.05 5.17
N LEU A 31 1.72 -2.10 5.30
CA LEU A 31 1.16 -2.53 6.58
C LEU A 31 1.43 -4.02 6.83
N VAL A 32 1.61 -4.39 8.10
CA VAL A 32 1.64 -5.78 8.55
C VAL A 32 0.66 -5.94 9.72
N SER A 33 -0.16 -7.00 9.69
CA SER A 33 -1.11 -7.28 10.78
C SER A 33 -0.37 -7.54 12.09
N PRO A 34 -0.96 -7.25 13.26
CA PRO A 34 -0.30 -7.45 14.56
C PRO A 34 0.32 -8.84 14.78
N LYS A 35 -0.33 -9.92 14.33
CA LYS A 35 0.14 -11.32 14.39
C LYS A 35 0.95 -11.72 13.16
N LYS A 36 1.22 -10.79 12.25
CA LYS A 36 2.01 -11.01 11.03
C LYS A 36 1.43 -12.13 10.16
N THR A 37 0.10 -12.19 10.08
CA THR A 37 -0.60 -13.13 9.19
C THR A 37 -0.78 -12.50 7.81
N PHE A 38 -1.06 -11.19 7.77
CA PHE A 38 -1.28 -10.44 6.54
C PHE A 38 -0.30 -9.30 6.38
N THR A 39 0.14 -9.10 5.14
CA THR A 39 0.86 -7.90 4.69
C THR A 39 0.00 -7.18 3.65
N CYS A 40 -0.02 -5.86 3.70
CA CYS A 40 -0.71 -5.01 2.74
C CYS A 40 0.27 -4.00 2.12
N GLY A 41 0.15 -3.78 0.81
CA GLY A 41 1.05 -2.91 0.08
C GLY A 41 0.87 -3.03 -1.43
N PHE A 42 1.92 -2.73 -2.19
CA PHE A 42 1.90 -2.78 -3.65
C PHE A 42 2.43 -4.13 -4.16
N TYR A 43 1.55 -4.87 -4.81
CA TYR A 43 1.86 -6.10 -5.52
C TYR A 43 2.03 -5.80 -7.02
N GLY A 44 3.20 -6.11 -7.58
CA GLY A 44 3.47 -6.02 -9.01
C GLY A 44 3.15 -7.33 -9.71
N SER A 45 2.35 -7.30 -10.77
CA SER A 45 2.03 -8.51 -11.57
C SER A 45 2.99 -8.75 -12.73
N GLY A 46 4.15 -8.08 -12.73
CA GLY A 46 5.09 -8.02 -13.85
C GLY A 46 4.87 -6.80 -14.76
N GLY A 47 5.93 -6.38 -15.44
CA GLY A 47 5.94 -5.12 -16.19
C GLY A 47 5.84 -3.91 -15.25
N ASN A 48 5.05 -2.89 -15.65
CA ASN A 48 4.84 -1.66 -14.88
C ASN A 48 3.41 -1.57 -14.30
N ALA A 49 2.80 -2.71 -13.94
CA ALA A 49 1.42 -2.79 -13.45
C ALA A 49 1.39 -3.20 -11.97
N TYR A 50 0.83 -2.32 -11.12
CA TYR A 50 0.80 -2.50 -9.67
C TYR A 50 -0.62 -2.41 -9.09
N TYR A 51 -0.82 -3.19 -8.04
CA TYR A 51 -2.08 -3.30 -7.31
C TYR A 51 -1.87 -3.09 -5.82
N PHE A 52 -2.67 -2.24 -5.21
CA PHE A 52 -2.75 -2.17 -3.75
C PHE A 52 -3.51 -3.39 -3.23
N SER A 53 -2.82 -4.24 -2.48
CA SER A 53 -3.22 -5.63 -2.24
C SER A 53 -2.92 -6.08 -0.83
N ILE A 54 -3.59 -7.15 -0.40
CA ILE A 54 -3.33 -7.89 0.84
C ILE A 54 -2.91 -9.32 0.47
N TRP A 55 -1.84 -9.83 1.10
CA TRP A 55 -1.34 -11.19 0.92
C TRP A 55 -0.88 -11.80 2.24
N PHE A 56 -0.69 -13.12 2.26
CA PHE A 56 -0.14 -13.82 3.43
C PHE A 56 1.33 -13.44 3.67
N THR A 57 1.63 -12.99 4.88
CA THR A 57 3.01 -12.66 5.27
C THR A 57 3.90 -13.91 5.18
N GLY A 58 5.11 -13.75 4.65
CA GLY A 58 6.07 -14.85 4.49
C GLY A 58 5.78 -15.80 3.31
N SER A 59 4.68 -15.59 2.57
CA SER A 59 4.46 -16.31 1.31
C SER A 59 5.51 -15.89 0.27
N ARG A 60 6.26 -16.87 -0.25
CA ARG A 60 7.30 -16.65 -1.27
C ARG A 60 6.75 -15.96 -2.52
N ASP A 61 5.55 -16.34 -2.94
CA ASP A 61 4.90 -15.81 -4.14
C ASP A 61 3.88 -14.71 -3.83
N ARG A 62 3.85 -14.22 -2.57
CA ARG A 62 2.88 -13.24 -2.06
C ARG A 62 1.45 -13.61 -2.45
N THR A 63 1.00 -14.78 -2.00
CA THR A 63 -0.36 -15.28 -2.25
C THR A 63 -1.40 -14.22 -1.87
N VAL A 64 -1.98 -13.57 -2.89
CA VAL A 64 -2.89 -12.44 -2.74
C VAL A 64 -4.28 -12.93 -2.35
N VAL A 65 -4.84 -12.33 -1.30
CA VAL A 65 -6.20 -12.61 -0.82
C VAL A 65 -7.19 -11.50 -1.17
N TRP A 66 -6.69 -10.29 -1.45
CA TRP A 66 -7.52 -9.15 -1.83
C TRP A 66 -6.74 -8.09 -2.63
N MET A 67 -7.42 -7.39 -3.55
CA MET A 67 -6.88 -6.25 -4.31
C MET A 67 -7.91 -5.11 -4.38
N ALA A 68 -7.45 -3.88 -4.17
CA ALA A 68 -8.26 -2.67 -4.22
C ALA A 68 -8.62 -2.26 -5.65
N ASN A 69 -7.59 -2.11 -6.49
CA ASN A 69 -7.67 -1.58 -7.85
C ASN A 69 -7.59 -2.68 -8.91
N ARG A 70 -8.31 -3.79 -8.69
CA ARG A 70 -8.22 -5.01 -9.52
C ARG A 70 -8.48 -4.76 -11.01
N ASP A 71 -9.36 -3.83 -11.33
CA ASP A 71 -9.75 -3.50 -12.71
C ASP A 71 -8.90 -2.37 -13.33
N LYS A 72 -8.08 -1.69 -12.51
CA LYS A 72 -7.34 -0.47 -12.89
C LYS A 72 -5.93 -0.49 -12.25
N PRO A 73 -4.98 -1.28 -12.79
CA PRO A 73 -3.59 -1.23 -12.34
C PRO A 73 -2.99 0.16 -12.52
N VAL A 74 -2.02 0.51 -11.68
CA VAL A 74 -1.28 1.78 -11.76
C VAL A 74 0.20 1.56 -12.08
N ASN A 75 0.87 2.61 -12.54
CA ASN A 75 2.29 2.57 -12.86
C ASN A 75 3.14 2.38 -11.60
N GLY A 76 4.23 1.62 -11.68
CA GLY A 76 5.14 1.41 -10.55
C GLY A 76 5.98 2.61 -10.14
N LYS A 77 5.94 3.69 -10.94
CA LYS A 77 6.70 4.92 -10.71
C LYS A 77 5.76 6.12 -10.76
N GLY A 78 5.83 6.99 -9.76
CA GLY A 78 5.03 8.22 -9.66
C GLY A 78 3.61 8.01 -9.15
N SER A 79 3.10 6.78 -9.15
CA SER A 79 1.83 6.43 -8.50
C SER A 79 1.95 6.46 -6.99
N ARG A 80 0.84 6.76 -6.31
CA ARG A 80 0.87 7.15 -4.91
C ARG A 80 -0.37 6.69 -4.15
N LEU A 81 -0.15 6.13 -2.97
CA LEU A 81 -1.21 5.92 -1.98
C LEU A 81 -1.19 7.08 -0.98
N THR A 82 -2.35 7.68 -0.72
CA THR A 82 -2.48 8.80 0.21
C THR A 82 -3.66 8.60 1.15
N PHE A 83 -3.43 8.72 2.46
CA PHE A 83 -4.50 8.88 3.44
C PHE A 83 -4.75 10.37 3.66
N ARG A 84 -5.74 10.92 2.95
CA ARG A 84 -6.04 12.35 2.94
C ARG A 84 -6.57 12.83 4.30
N GLY A 85 -6.43 14.14 4.56
CA GLY A 85 -6.89 14.77 5.79
C GLY A 85 -8.39 14.64 6.06
N ASN A 86 -9.18 14.45 5.00
CA ASN A 86 -10.63 14.24 5.05
C ASN A 86 -11.04 12.80 5.40
N GLY A 87 -10.10 11.88 5.65
CA GLY A 87 -10.43 10.51 6.04
C GLY A 87 -10.53 9.51 4.88
N VAL A 88 -10.25 9.93 3.64
CA VAL A 88 -10.29 9.06 2.45
C VAL A 88 -8.90 8.52 2.14
N VAL A 89 -8.80 7.21 1.88
CA VAL A 89 -7.59 6.60 1.30
C VAL A 89 -7.74 6.57 -0.22
N VAL A 90 -6.78 7.13 -0.93
CA VAL A 90 -6.81 7.29 -2.39
C VAL A 90 -5.53 6.75 -2.99
N LEU A 91 -5.68 5.96 -4.06
CA LEU A 91 -4.61 5.53 -4.94
C LEU A 91 -4.70 6.32 -6.26
N THR A 92 -3.67 7.08 -6.57
CA THR A 92 -3.55 7.82 -7.83
C THR A 92 -2.44 7.24 -8.70
N ASP A 93 -2.68 7.17 -10.01
CA ASP A 93 -1.65 6.83 -11.00
C ASP A 93 -0.72 8.03 -11.27
N VAL A 94 0.33 7.81 -12.06
CA VAL A 94 1.39 8.79 -12.39
C VAL A 94 0.87 10.08 -13.02
N ASP A 95 -0.26 10.02 -13.73
CA ASP A 95 -0.92 11.17 -14.37
C ASP A 95 -1.88 11.91 -13.42
N GLY A 96 -2.03 11.44 -12.17
CA GLY A 96 -2.95 11.99 -11.19
C GLY A 96 -4.36 11.38 -11.24
N THR A 97 -4.65 10.47 -12.17
CA THR A 97 -5.94 9.78 -12.25
C THR A 97 -6.17 8.95 -10.99
N VAL A 98 -7.37 9.04 -10.41
CA VAL A 98 -7.76 8.19 -9.27
C VAL A 98 -8.09 6.79 -9.78
N ALA A 99 -7.23 5.82 -9.47
CA ALA A 99 -7.44 4.43 -9.83
C ALA A 99 -8.38 3.73 -8.83
N TRP A 100 -8.30 4.10 -7.55
CA TRP A 100 -9.17 3.58 -6.49
C TRP A 100 -9.21 4.54 -5.31
N GLU A 101 -10.35 4.60 -4.62
CA GLU A 101 -10.47 5.26 -3.33
C GLU A 101 -11.50 4.57 -2.44
N THR A 102 -11.37 4.75 -1.14
CA THR A 102 -12.38 4.28 -0.19
C THR A 102 -13.67 5.08 -0.35
N ASN A 103 -14.82 4.40 -0.44
CA ASN A 103 -16.13 5.04 -0.36
C ASN A 103 -16.51 5.31 1.12
N THR A 104 -15.76 6.18 1.78
CA THR A 104 -16.03 6.58 3.17
C THR A 104 -17.06 7.69 3.21
N THR A 105 -18.28 7.38 3.67
CA THR A 105 -19.35 8.37 3.88
C THR A 105 -19.09 9.30 5.06
N SER A 106 -18.18 8.91 5.96
CA SER A 106 -17.80 9.67 7.16
C SER A 106 -16.38 10.23 7.03
N THR A 107 -16.25 11.55 7.13
CA THR A 107 -14.97 12.28 7.10
C THR A 107 -14.20 12.21 8.43
N SER A 108 -14.63 11.35 9.37
CA SER A 108 -14.05 11.24 10.72
C SER A 108 -12.99 10.14 10.88
N ALA A 109 -12.74 9.32 9.86
CA ALA A 109 -11.73 8.25 9.93
C ALA A 109 -10.33 8.82 10.26
N ARG A 110 -9.75 8.45 11.42
CA ARG A 110 -8.44 8.95 11.88
C ARG A 110 -7.29 7.97 11.61
N LYS A 111 -7.62 6.71 11.37
CA LYS A 111 -6.71 5.59 11.26
C LYS A 111 -7.26 4.61 10.22
N ALA A 112 -6.38 4.04 9.40
CA ALA A 112 -6.66 2.85 8.60
C ALA A 112 -5.74 1.74 9.11
N GLU A 113 -6.28 0.58 9.46
CA GLU A 113 -5.54 -0.48 10.15
C GLU A 113 -5.74 -1.82 9.45
N LEU A 114 -4.65 -2.59 9.32
CA LEU A 114 -4.69 -3.97 8.88
C LEU A 114 -4.89 -4.87 10.10
N LEU A 115 -6.07 -5.46 10.21
CA LEU A 115 -6.44 -6.39 11.26
C LEU A 115 -5.98 -7.82 10.91
N GLU A 116 -6.23 -8.75 11.83
CA GLU A 116 -6.11 -10.19 11.55
C GLU A 116 -7.26 -10.73 10.71
#